data_AF-A0A815U894-F1
#
_entry.id   AF-A0A815U894-F1
#
_cell.length_a   1.000
_cell.length_b   1.000
_cell.length_c   1.000
_cell.angle_alpha   90.00
_cell.angle_beta   90.00
_cell.angle_gamma   90.00
#
_symmetry.space_group_name_H-M   'P 1'
#
loop_
_entity.id
_entity.type
_entity.pdbx_description
1 polymer ?
#
loop_
_entity_poly.entity_id
_entity_poly.type
_entity_poly.pdbx_seq_one_letter_code
_entity_poly.pdbx_strand_id
1 'polypeptide(L)'
;TIGVHDLVLNDKCSVFDNDNCEKVFVSVEFLDYPQEALETPYALVKGEPNTKYSFNFQTDFSVRDQSKKHQLSELIGTQSSG
;
A
#
# COMPACT_ATOMS: atom_id res chain seq x y z
N THR A 1 -7.34 3.65 -10.35
CA THR A 1 -7.77 2.78 -9.26
C THR A 1 -6.55 2.16 -8.62
N ILE A 2 -6.47 2.16 -7.30
CA ILE A 2 -5.49 1.40 -6.51
C ILE A 2 -6.29 0.37 -5.72
N GLY A 3 -5.82 -0.87 -5.74
CA GLY A 3 -6.41 -1.98 -5.01
C GLY A 3 -5.37 -2.65 -4.13
N VAL A 4 -5.69 -2.83 -2.86
CA VAL A 4 -4.93 -3.67 -1.93
C VAL A 4 -5.81 -4.88 -1.60
N HIS A 5 -5.57 -5.98 -2.30
CA HIS A 5 -6.34 -7.20 -2.10
C HIS A 5 -5.73 -8.03 -0.98
N ASP A 6 -4.48 -8.44 -1.19
CA ASP A 6 -3.82 -9.45 -0.37
C ASP A 6 -2.40 -9.02 -0.02
N LEU A 7 -2.02 -9.25 1.24
CA LEU A 7 -0.64 -9.16 1.73
C LEU A 7 -0.25 -10.52 2.31
N VAL A 8 0.98 -10.96 2.06
CA VAL A 8 1.58 -12.15 2.69
C VAL A 8 2.95 -11.76 3.21
N LEU A 9 3.16 -11.91 4.52
CA LEU A 9 4.43 -11.63 5.18
C LEU A 9 5.16 -12.95 5.40
N ASN A 10 6.39 -13.07 4.89
CA ASN A 10 7.18 -14.28 5.05
C ASN A 10 7.83 -14.36 6.44
N ASP A 11 8.33 -15.54 6.79
CA ASP A 11 8.98 -15.84 8.08
C ASP A 11 10.25 -15.02 8.38
N LYS A 12 10.79 -14.28 7.41
CA LYS A 12 11.95 -13.39 7.58
C LYS A 12 11.55 -11.97 7.94
N CYS A 13 10.26 -11.63 7.96
CA CYS A 13 9.80 -10.31 8.35
C CYS A 13 9.98 -10.11 9.86
N SER A 14 10.73 -9.07 10.25
CA SER A 14 11.00 -8.72 11.66
C SER A 14 9.76 -8.37 12.49
N VAL A 15 8.60 -8.23 11.85
CA VAL A 15 7.30 -8.08 12.52
C VAL A 15 6.95 -9.29 13.40
N PHE A 16 7.47 -10.47 13.05
CA PHE A 16 7.24 -11.70 13.81
C PHE A 16 8.13 -11.79 15.06
N ASP A 17 9.26 -11.07 15.08
CA ASP A 17 10.12 -10.93 16.27
C ASP A 17 9.65 -9.80 17.22
N ASN A 18 8.64 -9.03 16.82
CA ASN A 18 8.13 -7.89 17.59
C ASN A 18 6.80 -8.24 18.27
N ASP A 19 6.87 -8.53 19.57
CA ASP A 19 5.71 -8.81 20.42
C ASP A 19 4.77 -7.61 20.61
N ASN A 20 5.25 -6.38 20.37
CA ASN A 20 4.42 -5.17 20.45
C ASN A 20 3.62 -4.92 19.15
N CYS A 21 3.86 -5.69 18.08
CA CYS A 21 3.10 -5.57 16.85
C CYS A 21 1.90 -6.51 16.89
N GLU A 22 0.71 -5.94 17.11
CA GLU A 22 -0.54 -6.70 17.20
C GLU A 22 -1.35 -6.67 15.90
N LYS A 23 -1.19 -5.61 15.10
CA LYS A 23 -2.00 -5.38 13.90
C LYS A 23 -1.17 -4.83 12.75
N VAL A 24 -1.62 -5.12 11.54
CA VAL A 24 -1.03 -4.67 10.28
C VAL A 24 -2.08 -3.97 9.43
N PHE A 25 -1.67 -2.91 8.77
CA PHE A 25 -2.46 -2.19 7.77
C PHE A 25 -1.55 -1.87 6.59
N VAL A 26 -2.14 -1.48 5.46
CA VAL A 26 -1.38 -1.07 4.28
C VAL A 26 -1.75 0.36 3.95
N SER A 27 -0.75 1.19 3.75
CA SER A 27 -0.91 2.53 3.19
C SER A 27 -0.04 2.65 1.94
N VAL A 28 -0.55 3.39 0.96
CA VAL A 28 0.12 3.59 -0.33
C VAL A 28 0.47 5.06 -0.47
N GLU A 29 1.73 5.35 -0.74
CA GLU A 29 2.15 6.68 -1.18
C GLU A 29 1.98 6.77 -2.70
N PHE A 30 1.17 7.72 -3.16
CA PHE A 30 0.92 7.89 -4.59
C PHE A 30 0.63 9.35 -4.92
N LEU A 31 1.50 9.96 -5.75
CA LEU A 31 1.43 11.38 -6.11
C LEU A 31 1.42 12.27 -4.84
N ASP A 32 0.60 13.32 -4.83
CA ASP A 32 0.37 14.21 -3.71
C ASP A 32 -0.88 13.86 -2.89
N TYR A 33 -1.41 12.64 -3.04
CA TYR A 33 -2.56 12.19 -2.25
C TYR A 33 -2.15 11.97 -0.78
N PRO A 34 -2.99 12.40 0.19
CA PRO A 34 -2.77 12.10 1.60
C PRO A 34 -2.71 10.59 1.82
N GLN A 35 -1.74 10.13 2.61
CA GLN A 35 -1.56 8.71 2.88
C GLN A 35 -2.79 8.10 3.56
N GLU A 36 -3.49 8.88 4.38
CA GLU A 36 -4.72 8.48 5.07
C GLU A 36 -5.88 8.22 4.10
N ALA A 37 -5.86 8.85 2.92
CA ALA A 37 -6.85 8.60 1.86
C ALA A 37 -6.54 7.32 1.06
N LEU A 38 -5.31 6.82 1.17
CA LEU A 38 -4.78 5.64 0.48
C LEU A 38 -4.38 4.52 1.46
N GLU A 39 -4.91 4.59 2.68
CA GLU A 39 -4.76 3.59 3.72
C GLU A 39 -5.95 2.63 3.73
N THR A 40 -5.69 1.36 4.03
CA THR A 40 -6.74 0.37 4.28
C THR A 40 -7.59 0.81 5.48
N PRO A 41 -8.93 0.77 5.39
CA PRO A 41 -9.83 1.35 6.41
C PRO A 41 -9.81 0.64 7.77
N TYR A 42 -9.18 -0.53 7.84
CA TYR A 42 -9.01 -1.30 9.06
C TYR A 42 -7.66 -2.00 9.07
N ALA A 43 -7.08 -2.09 10.26
CA ALA A 43 -5.93 -2.94 10.51
C ALA A 43 -6.39 -4.37 10.85
N LEU A 44 -5.70 -5.36 10.31
CA LEU A 44 -5.93 -6.78 10.57
C LEU A 44 -4.99 -7.26 11.68
N VAL A 45 -5.43 -8.23 12.49
CA VAL A 45 -4.58 -8.84 13.53
C VAL A 45 -3.39 -9.53 12.88
N LYS A 46 -2.18 -9.32 13.44
CA LYS A 46 -0.96 -10.01 13.02
C LYS A 46 -1.18 -11.52 13.14
N GLY A 47 -1.13 -12.22 12.01
CA GLY A 47 -1.21 -13.68 11.93
C GLY A 47 0.16 -14.33 12.07
N GLU A 48 0.22 -15.62 11.73
CA GLU A 48 1.48 -16.37 11.63
C GLU A 48 2.22 -16.04 10.32
N PRO A 49 3.52 -16.33 10.21
CA PRO A 49 4.24 -16.27 8.94
C PRO A 49 3.51 -16.99 7.80
N ASN A 50 3.54 -16.38 6.62
CA ASN A 50 2.87 -16.83 5.40
C ASN A 50 1.33 -16.84 5.48
N THR A 51 0.74 -16.24 6.52
CA THR A 51 -0.69 -15.97 6.57
C THR A 51 -1.06 -14.90 5.54
N LYS A 52 -2.20 -15.12 4.89
CA LYS A 52 -2.78 -14.20 3.94
C LYS A 52 -3.66 -13.17 4.66
N TYR A 53 -3.31 -11.90 4.52
CA TYR A 53 -4.10 -10.75 4.98
C TYR A 53 -4.95 -10.23 3.83
N SER A 54 -6.26 -10.45 3.88
CA SER A 54 -7.19 -10.00 2.84
C SER A 54 -7.83 -8.67 3.22
N PHE A 55 -7.37 -7.57 2.64
CA PHE A 55 -7.92 -6.22 2.88
C PHE A 55 -9.07 -5.89 1.93
N ASN A 56 -9.08 -6.45 0.72
CA ASN A 56 -10.08 -6.16 -0.32
C ASN A 56 -10.38 -4.66 -0.46
N PHE A 57 -9.36 -3.82 -0.28
CA PHE A 57 -9.47 -2.38 -0.34
C PHE A 57 -9.34 -1.93 -1.79
N GLN A 58 -10.21 -1.04 -2.21
CA GLN A 58 -10.14 -0.41 -3.52
C GLN A 58 -10.52 1.05 -3.39
N THR A 59 -9.73 1.92 -4.00
CA THR A 59 -10.00 3.34 -4.05
C THR A 59 -9.76 3.91 -5.45
N ASP A 60 -10.60 4.87 -5.80
CA ASP A 60 -10.53 5.60 -7.06
C ASP A 60 -10.09 7.03 -6.79
N PHE A 61 -9.16 7.49 -7.63
CA PHE A 61 -8.59 8.82 -7.53
C PHE A 61 -8.49 9.43 -8.94
N SER A 62 -8.53 10.77 -8.97
CA SER A 62 -8.62 11.54 -10.21
C SER A 62 -7.29 12.20 -10.55
N VAL A 63 -6.61 11.71 -11.58
CA VAL A 63 -5.40 12.31 -12.16
C VAL A 63 -5.71 13.30 -13.29
N ARG A 64 -6.80 14.05 -13.16
CA ARG A 64 -7.27 14.94 -14.26
C ARG A 64 -6.52 16.26 -14.33
N ASP A 65 -6.07 16.79 -13.19
CA ASP A 65 -5.33 18.03 -13.14
C ASP A 65 -3.91 17.88 -13.70
N GLN A 66 -3.34 18.97 -14.20
CA GLN A 66 -2.04 18.96 -14.88
C GLN A 66 -0.89 18.60 -13.94
N SER A 67 -0.98 18.99 -12.67
CA SER A 67 0.05 18.67 -11.66
C SER A 67 0.17 17.15 -11.49
N LYS A 68 -0.97 16.47 -11.25
CA LYS A 68 -1.01 15.01 -11.11
C LYS A 68 -0.60 14.27 -12.37
N LYS A 69 -0.97 14.78 -13.56
CA LYS A 69 -0.50 14.20 -14.84
C LYS A 69 1.01 14.29 -14.98
N HIS A 70 1.60 15.42 -14.60
CA HIS A 70 3.03 15.62 -14.64
C HIS A 70 3.76 14.67 -13.68
N GLN A 71 3.36 14.63 -12.40
CA GLN A 71 3.92 13.72 -11.41
C GLN A 71 3.80 12.24 -11.85
N LEU A 72 2.64 11.84 -12.39
CA LEU A 72 2.45 10.50 -12.93
C LEU A 72 3.40 10.21 -14.11
N SER A 73 3.61 11.20 -14.99
CA SER A 73 4.54 11.05 -16.11
C SER A 73 5.99 10.90 -15.65
N GLU A 74 6.39 11.58 -14.58
CA GLU A 74 7.73 11.44 -13.98
C GLU A 74 7.92 10.04 -13.38
N LEU A 75 6.92 9.52 -12.67
CA LEU A 75 6.92 8.17 -12.09
C LEU A 75 7.00 7.06 -13.15
N ILE A 76 6.30 7.22 -14.28
CA ILE A 76 6.33 6.24 -15.38
C ILE A 76 7.62 6.39 -16.20
N GLY A 77 8.06 7.63 -16.47
CA GLY A 77 9.24 7.92 -17.29
C GLY A 77 10.56 7.48 -16.66
N THR A 78 10.65 7.46 -15.32
CA THR A 78 11.84 6.96 -14.61
C THR A 78 12.07 5.47 -14.77
N GLN A 79 11.06 4.67 -15.18
CA GLN A 79 11.23 3.22 -15.37
C GLN A 79 11.75 2.80 -16.76
N SER A 80 11.95 3.73 -17.70
CA SER A 80 12.40 3.42 -19.07
C SER A 80 13.93 3.49 -19.27
N SER A 81 14.70 3.65 -18.19
CA SER A 81 16.16 3.74 -18.21
C SER A 81 16.80 2.57 -17.45
N GLY A 82 16.65 1.35 -17.98
CA GLY A 82 17.24 0.12 -17.43
C GLY A 82 17.59 -0.86 -18.53
#